data_AF-H0E2I0-F1
#
_entry.id   AF-H0E2I0-F1
#
_cell.length_a   1.000
_cell.length_b   1.000
_cell.length_c   1.000
_cell.angle_alpha   90.00
_cell.angle_beta   90.00
_cell.angle_gamma   90.00
#
_symmetry.space_group_name_H-M   'P 1'
#
loop_
_entity.id
_entity.type
_entity.pdbx_description
1 polymer ?
#
loop_
_entity_poly.entity_id
_entity_poly.type
_entity_poly.pdbx_seq_one_letter_code
_entity_poly.pdbx_strand_id
1 'polypeptide(L)'
;MDHAPRAHDLLPALRHGGVTTLDGLRSRLGDPDRELLGWALDDAVERGWVARNAPPDCGPDGLCGSQPPTTVTITAAGREALARSA
;
A
#
# COMPACT_ATOMS: atom_id res chain seq x y z
N MET A 1 -5.16 -7.95 -20.70
CA MET A 1 -3.91 -7.16 -20.64
C MET A 1 -3.53 -7.11 -19.18
N ASP A 2 -2.83 -8.14 -18.72
CA ASP A 2 -2.40 -8.28 -17.32
C ASP A 2 -1.15 -7.43 -17.11
N HIS A 3 -1.34 -6.14 -16.84
CA HIS A 3 -0.24 -5.27 -16.43
C HIS A 3 0.00 -5.51 -14.94
N ALA A 4 1.10 -6.17 -14.60
CA ALA A 4 1.53 -6.30 -13.22
C ALA A 4 1.80 -4.88 -12.67
N PRO A 5 1.13 -4.46 -11.57
CA PRO A 5 1.39 -3.16 -10.98
C PRO A 5 2.84 -3.07 -10.52
N ARG A 6 3.45 -1.91 -10.68
CA ARG A 6 4.77 -1.58 -10.12
C ARG A 6 4.61 -0.59 -8.97
N ALA A 7 5.66 -0.40 -8.18
CA ALA A 7 5.65 0.52 -7.04
C ALA A 7 5.24 1.96 -7.41
N HIS A 8 5.58 2.43 -8.62
CA HIS A 8 5.21 3.77 -9.07
C HIS A 8 3.71 3.91 -9.36
N ASP A 9 3.04 2.84 -9.78
CA ASP A 9 1.59 2.82 -10.04
C ASP A 9 0.78 2.97 -8.74
N LEU A 10 1.36 2.63 -7.60
CA LEU A 10 0.72 2.77 -6.28
C LEU A 10 0.59 4.25 -5.86
N LEU A 11 1.54 5.10 -6.27
CA LEU A 11 1.61 6.50 -5.84
C LEU A 11 0.41 7.36 -6.28
N PRO A 12 -0.03 7.35 -7.56
CA PRO A 12 -1.23 8.08 -7.96
C PRO A 12 -2.50 7.52 -7.29
N ALA A 13 -2.56 6.21 -7.04
CA ALA A 13 -3.68 5.59 -6.32
C ALA A 13 -3.75 6.02 -4.83
N LEU A 14 -2.62 6.43 -4.24
CA LEU A 14 -2.54 6.93 -2.86
C LEU A 14 -2.71 8.44 -2.74
N ARG A 15 -2.48 9.21 -3.82
CA ARG A 15 -2.56 10.68 -3.86
C ARG A 15 -3.89 11.24 -3.35
N HIS A 16 -5.01 10.58 -3.63
CA HIS A 16 -6.35 11.10 -3.32
C HIS A 16 -6.82 10.88 -1.87
N GLY A 17 -6.11 10.08 -1.07
CA GLY A 17 -6.58 9.73 0.29
C GLY A 17 -5.52 9.77 1.38
N GLY A 18 -4.23 9.84 1.04
CA GLY A 18 -3.12 9.81 2.00
C GLY A 18 -2.91 8.43 2.63
N VAL A 19 -3.99 7.81 3.14
CA VAL A 19 -4.09 6.47 3.72
C VAL A 19 -5.19 5.66 3.03
N THR A 20 -4.98 4.36 2.84
CA THR A 20 -6.01 3.44 2.35
C THR A 20 -5.75 2.01 2.84
N THR A 21 -6.74 1.13 2.77
CA THR A 21 -6.55 -0.31 3.05
C THR A 21 -5.95 -1.01 1.83
N LEU A 22 -5.37 -2.21 2.01
CA LEU A 22 -4.87 -2.99 0.88
C LEU A 22 -5.97 -3.27 -0.16
N ASP A 23 -7.17 -3.64 0.27
CA ASP A 23 -8.33 -3.79 -0.62
C ASP A 23 -8.72 -2.48 -1.30
N GLY A 24 -8.71 -1.36 -0.57
CA GLY A 24 -8.99 -0.05 -1.14
C GLY A 24 -7.98 0.35 -2.21
N LEU A 25 -6.70 0.02 -2.01
CA LEU A 25 -5.64 0.21 -3.00
C LEU A 25 -5.86 -0.69 -4.22
N ARG A 26 -6.19 -1.97 -4.00
CA ARG A 26 -6.47 -2.94 -5.07
C ARG A 26 -7.62 -2.48 -5.96
N SER A 27 -8.74 -2.04 -5.37
CA SER A 27 -9.88 -1.51 -6.12
C SER A 27 -9.53 -0.27 -6.96
N ARG A 28 -8.67 0.62 -6.46
CA ARG A 28 -8.23 1.82 -7.21
C ARG A 28 -7.32 1.48 -8.39
N LEU A 29 -6.60 0.37 -8.32
CA LEU A 29 -5.69 -0.12 -9.35
C LEU A 29 -6.39 -1.01 -10.39
N GLY A 30 -7.72 -1.18 -10.30
CA GLY A 30 -8.47 -2.02 -11.23
C GLY A 30 -8.45 -3.51 -10.89
N ASP A 31 -8.34 -3.84 -9.61
CA ASP A 31 -8.34 -5.21 -9.07
C ASP A 31 -7.21 -6.12 -9.58
N PRO A 32 -5.92 -5.73 -9.44
CA PRO A 32 -4.80 -6.58 -9.81
C PRO A 32 -4.68 -7.82 -8.91
N ASP A 33 -3.97 -8.84 -9.39
CA ASP A 33 -3.68 -10.03 -8.61
C ASP A 33 -3.01 -9.66 -7.26
N ARG A 34 -3.44 -10.34 -6.19
CA ARG A 34 -3.00 -10.02 -4.82
C ARG A 34 -1.52 -10.26 -4.62
N GLU A 35 -0.95 -11.27 -5.27
CA GLU A 35 0.47 -11.56 -5.19
C GLU A 35 1.27 -10.45 -5.85
N LEU A 36 0.89 -10.06 -7.08
CA LEU A 36 1.54 -8.97 -7.83
C LEU A 36 1.44 -7.63 -7.09
N LEU A 37 0.27 -7.33 -6.50
CA LEU A 37 0.10 -6.16 -5.65
C LEU A 37 1.02 -6.21 -4.42
N GLY A 38 1.21 -7.40 -3.82
CA GLY A 38 2.15 -7.62 -2.72
C GLY A 38 3.58 -7.25 -3.10
N TRP A 39 4.08 -7.79 -4.21
CA TRP A 39 5.42 -7.48 -4.74
C TRP A 39 5.61 -5.98 -5.01
N ALA A 40 4.63 -5.32 -5.62
CA ALA A 40 4.67 -3.89 -5.88
C ALA A 40 4.73 -3.08 -4.57
N LEU A 41 3.99 -3.53 -3.55
CA LEU A 41 3.95 -2.90 -2.25
C LEU A 41 5.24 -3.14 -1.46
N ASP A 42 5.87 -4.30 -1.59
CA ASP A 42 7.19 -4.62 -1.02
C ASP A 42 8.26 -3.69 -1.59
N ASP A 43 8.36 -3.58 -2.91
CA ASP A 43 9.29 -2.66 -3.57
C ASP A 43 9.03 -1.19 -3.17
N ALA A 44 7.78 -0.76 -3.06
CA ALA A 44 7.44 0.59 -2.62
C ALA A 44 7.82 0.88 -1.15
N VAL A 45 7.73 -0.13 -0.27
CA VAL A 45 8.15 -0.02 1.14
C VAL A 45 9.67 0.01 1.23
N GLU A 46 10.37 -0.86 0.51
CA GLU A 46 11.84 -0.89 0.47
C GLU A 46 12.43 0.43 -0.04
N ARG A 47 11.76 1.08 -1.00
CA ARG A 47 12.13 2.41 -1.50
C ARG A 47 11.75 3.55 -0.55
N GLY A 48 11.03 3.26 0.54
CA GLY A 48 10.53 4.25 1.48
C GLY A 48 9.45 5.16 0.90
N TRP A 49 8.79 4.78 -0.19
CA TRP A 49 7.74 5.57 -0.83
C TRP A 49 6.38 5.43 -0.13
N VAL A 50 6.14 4.28 0.49
CA VAL A 50 4.93 4.01 1.27
C VAL A 50 5.28 3.37 2.61
N ALA A 51 4.42 3.57 3.60
CA ALA A 51 4.49 2.91 4.89
C ALA A 51 3.29 1.98 5.05
N ARG A 52 3.55 0.73 5.47
CA ARG A 52 2.51 -0.19 5.92
C ARG A 52 2.31 -0.03 7.42
N ASN A 53 1.09 0.27 7.81
CA ASN A 53 0.65 0.15 9.18
C ASN A 53 -0.15 -1.14 9.28
N ALA A 54 0.55 -2.23 9.56
CA ALA A 54 -0.07 -3.47 10.01
C ALA A 54 -0.52 -3.27 11.47
N PRO A 55 -1.70 -3.77 11.86
CA PRO A 55 -2.04 -3.85 13.28
C PRO A 55 -0.98 -4.68 14.01
N PRO A 56 -0.77 -4.44 15.31
CA PRO A 56 -0.02 -5.39 16.12
C PRO A 56 -0.65 -6.78 16.01
N ASP A 57 0.20 -7.80 15.87
CA ASP A 57 -0.07 -9.24 15.70
C ASP A 57 -0.72 -9.90 16.94
N CYS A 58 -1.67 -9.20 17.57
CA CYS A 58 -2.30 -9.49 18.86
C CYS A 58 -1.53 -8.88 20.05
N GLY A 59 -2.28 -8.23 20.95
CA GLY A 59 -1.72 -7.63 22.16
C GLY A 59 -1.11 -8.70 23.08
N PRO A 60 -0.40 -8.29 24.15
CA PRO A 60 0.25 -9.21 25.09
C PRO A 60 -0.71 -10.24 25.72
N ASP A 61 -2.02 -9.97 25.70
CA ASP A 61 -3.08 -10.84 26.19
C ASP A 61 -3.51 -11.96 25.21
N GLY A 62 -2.90 -12.05 24.02
CA GLY A 62 -3.19 -13.11 23.04
C GLY A 62 -4.60 -13.07 22.42
N LEU A 63 -5.40 -12.05 22.75
CA LEU A 63 -6.73 -11.85 22.20
C LEU A 63 -6.62 -11.13 20.86
N CYS A 64 -6.60 -11.92 19.79
CA CYS A 64 -6.78 -11.45 18.43
C CYS A 64 -8.27 -11.07 18.22
N GLY A 65 -8.72 -9.97 18.82
CA GLY A 65 -9.99 -9.34 18.44
C GLY A 65 -9.98 -8.94 16.96
N SER A 66 -11.13 -8.54 16.41
CA SER A 66 -11.30 -8.09 15.01
C SER A 66 -10.18 -7.13 14.59
N GLN A 67 -9.12 -7.66 13.97
CA GLN A 67 -7.94 -6.89 13.65
C GLN A 67 -8.32 -5.79 12.66
N PRO A 68 -7.84 -4.55 12.86
CA PRO A 68 -8.01 -3.53 11.84
C PRO A 68 -7.37 -3.99 10.53
N PRO A 69 -7.89 -3.60 9.36
CA PRO A 69 -7.23 -3.93 8.10
C PRO A 69 -5.85 -3.27 8.02
N THR A 70 -4.89 -3.93 7.36
CA THR A 70 -3.60 -3.30 7.04
C THR A 70 -3.84 -2.06 6.20
N THR A 71 -3.27 -0.94 6.64
CA THR A 71 -3.35 0.34 5.91
C THR A 71 -2.01 0.69 5.31
N VAL A 72 -2.06 1.40 4.18
CA VAL A 72 -0.91 1.88 3.42
C VAL A 72 -1.01 3.39 3.32
N THR A 73 0.08 4.07 3.63
CA THR A 73 0.17 5.54 3.62
C THR A 73 1.31 5.97 2.71
N ILE A 74 1.11 7.00 1.89
CA ILE A 74 2.20 7.59 1.09
C ILE A 74 3.12 8.45 1.97
N THR A 75 4.43 8.28 1.83
CA THR A 75 5.43 9.06 2.59
C THR A 75 5.76 10.39 1.92
N ALA A 76 6.63 11.21 2.53
CA ALA A 76 7.21 12.37 1.86
C ALA A 76 8.00 11.95 0.60
N ALA A 77 8.87 10.94 0.71
CA ALA A 77 9.65 10.43 -0.40
C ALA A 77 8.77 9.86 -1.53
N GLY A 78 7.65 9.22 -1.20
CA GLY A 78 6.67 8.76 -2.19
C GLY A 78 6.00 9.91 -2.94
N ARG A 79 5.68 11.01 -2.24
CA ARG A 79 5.15 12.22 -2.90
C ARG A 79 6.18 12.87 -3.83
N GLU A 80 7.44 12.91 -3.44
CA GLU A 80 8.53 13.41 -4.30
C GLU A 80 8.78 12.50 -5.50
N ALA A 81 8.72 11.18 -5.32
CA ALA A 81 8.82 10.22 -6.42
C ALA A 81 7.67 10.38 -7.42
N LEU A 82 6.43 10.59 -6.93
CA LEU A 82 5.27 10.88 -7.77
C LEU A 82 5.47 12.18 -8.56
N ALA A 83 5.94 13.25 -7.91
CA ALA A 83 6.18 14.54 -8.55
C ALA A 83 7.26 14.49 -9.63
N ARG A 84 8.25 13.59 -9.50
CA ARG A 84 9.30 13.37 -10.53
C ARG A 84 8.82 12.51 -11.71
N SER A 85 7.70 11.81 -11.55
CA SER A 85 7.17 10.86 -12.53
C SER A 85 5.95 11.41 -13.29
N ALA A 86 5.48 12.60 -12.92
CA ALA A 86 4.36 13.32 -13.53
C ALA A 86 4.87 14.36 -14.54
#